data_AF-A0A1V2R107-F1
#
_entry.id   AF-A0A1V2R107-F1
#
_cell.length_a   1.000
_cell.length_b   1.000
_cell.length_c   1.000
_cell.angle_alpha   90.00
_cell.angle_beta   90.00
_cell.angle_gamma   90.00
#
_symmetry.space_group_name_H-M   'P 1'
#
loop_
_entity.id
_entity.type
_entity.pdbx_description
1 polymer ?
#
loop_
_entity_poly.entity_id
_entity_poly.type
_entity_poly.pdbx_seq_one_letter_code
_entity_poly.pdbx_strand_id
1 'polypeptide(L)'
;MKEIVQRHSVNDQIENYLTTGEGLNWESFDFALNVKIGNVFRKGIVFSGSTKLPDNDEDAIVTGVQHWCQCLSEIRGALAHCEWYVAVDDCVIPWSHELNAFEPTR
;
A
#
# COMPACT_ATOMS: atom_id res chain seq x y z
N MET A 1 6.48 5.53 9.48
CA MET A 1 6.52 4.94 8.11
C MET A 1 7.07 3.53 8.10
N LYS A 2 8.38 3.30 8.36
CA LYS A 2 8.94 1.93 8.40
C LYS A 2 8.19 0.99 9.37
N GLU A 3 7.83 1.48 10.55
CA GLU A 3 7.03 0.74 11.53
C GLU A 3 5.61 0.44 11.06
N ILE A 4 4.99 1.33 10.27
CA ILE A 4 3.65 1.12 9.72
C ILE A 4 3.72 0.00 8.67
N VAL A 5 4.69 0.08 7.75
CA VAL A 5 4.89 -0.97 6.74
C VAL A 5 5.22 -2.31 7.40
N GLN A 6 6.04 -2.33 8.45
CA GLN A 6 6.36 -3.57 9.17
C GLN A 6 5.13 -4.20 9.84
N ARG A 7 4.23 -3.40 10.44
CA ARG A 7 2.97 -3.92 11.01
C ARG A 7 2.04 -4.52 9.96
N HIS A 8 2.11 -4.03 8.73
CA HIS A 8 1.34 -4.49 7.58
C HIS A 8 2.13 -5.46 6.69
N SER A 9 3.30 -5.91 7.15
CA SER A 9 4.12 -6.86 6.41
C SER A 9 3.36 -8.17 6.24
N VAL A 10 3.45 -8.74 5.04
CA VAL A 10 2.88 -10.05 4.70
C VAL A 10 3.94 -11.13 4.57
N ASN A 11 5.16 -10.89 5.07
CA ASN A 11 6.29 -11.81 4.90
C ASN A 11 6.01 -13.21 5.47
N ASP A 12 5.41 -13.30 6.65
CA ASP A 12 5.07 -14.59 7.27
C ASP A 12 4.03 -15.35 6.42
N GLN A 13 3.08 -14.63 5.83
CA GLN A 13 2.07 -15.19 4.93
C GLN A 13 2.70 -15.66 3.61
N ILE A 14 3.67 -14.91 3.07
CA ILE A 14 4.46 -15.32 1.90
C ILE A 14 5.22 -16.62 2.21
N GLU A 15 5.95 -16.67 3.32
CA GLU A 15 6.71 -17.85 3.73
C GLU A 15 5.82 -19.08 3.92
N ASN A 16 4.66 -18.90 4.56
CA ASN A 16 3.67 -19.96 4.72
C ASN A 16 3.17 -20.47 3.36
N TYR A 17 2.74 -19.57 2.46
CA TYR A 17 2.27 -19.93 1.12
C TYR A 17 3.33 -20.68 0.31
N LEU A 18 4.58 -20.22 0.34
CA LEU A 18 5.69 -20.89 -0.34
C LEU A 18 6.01 -22.29 0.24
N THR A 19 5.72 -22.51 1.52
CA THR A 19 6.00 -23.77 2.22
C THR A 19 4.87 -24.79 2.08
N THR A 20 3.61 -24.34 2.20
CA THR A 20 2.44 -25.22 2.29
C THR A 20 1.56 -25.19 1.04
N GLY A 21 1.66 -24.12 0.23
CA GLY A 21 0.71 -23.82 -0.85
C GLY A 21 -0.62 -23.27 -0.35
N GLU A 22 -0.79 -23.06 0.96
CA GLU A 22 -2.04 -22.56 1.55
C GLU A 22 -2.00 -21.04 1.79
N GLY A 23 -3.13 -20.39 1.55
CA GLY A 23 -3.29 -18.94 1.68
C GLY A 23 -3.16 -18.19 0.36
N LEU A 24 -3.00 -16.87 0.44
CA LEU A 24 -2.89 -16.00 -0.73
C LEU A 24 -1.44 -15.90 -1.22
N ASN A 25 -1.26 -15.76 -2.54
CA ASN A 25 0.04 -15.57 -3.17
C ASN A 25 0.55 -14.13 -3.05
N TRP A 26 0.69 -13.68 -1.80
CA TRP A 26 1.18 -12.34 -1.48
C TRP A 26 2.55 -12.05 -2.10
N GLU A 27 2.79 -10.77 -2.38
CA GLU A 27 4.11 -10.25 -2.67
C GLU A 27 4.49 -9.17 -1.66
N SER A 28 5.80 -8.99 -1.45
CA SER A 28 6.28 -7.96 -0.53
C SER A 28 5.97 -6.57 -1.07
N PHE A 29 5.90 -5.60 -0.16
CA PHE A 29 5.68 -4.22 -0.53
C PHE A 29 7.00 -3.49 -0.72
N ASP A 30 7.35 -3.23 -1.98
CA ASP A 30 8.53 -2.49 -2.35
C ASP A 30 8.26 -0.99 -2.29
N PHE A 31 9.03 -0.29 -1.47
CA PHE A 31 8.89 1.16 -1.32
C PHE A 31 10.22 1.87 -1.15
N ALA A 32 10.26 3.13 -1.56
CA ALA A 32 11.39 4.04 -1.41
C ALA A 32 10.98 5.28 -0.60
N LEU A 33 11.85 5.65 0.34
CA LEU A 33 11.77 6.91 1.08
C LEU A 33 12.75 7.90 0.46
N ASN A 34 12.21 8.93 -0.15
CA ASN A 34 13.00 9.96 -0.80
C ASN A 34 13.10 11.16 0.15
N VAL A 35 14.21 11.22 0.88
CA VAL A 35 14.48 12.27 1.88
C VAL A 35 15.14 13.51 1.26
N LYS A 36 15.32 13.54 -0.07
CA LYS A 36 15.81 14.74 -0.75
C LYS A 36 14.73 15.81 -0.70
N ILE A 37 14.93 16.77 0.20
CA ILE A 37 14.15 18.00 0.28
C ILE A 37 14.13 18.61 -1.12
N GLY A 38 12.95 18.66 -1.74
CA GLY A 38 12.76 19.41 -2.98
C GLY A 38 13.27 20.84 -2.78
N ASN A 39 13.94 21.42 -3.77
CA ASN A 39 14.28 22.83 -3.65
C ASN A 39 12.98 23.67 -3.70
N VAL A 40 13.10 24.96 -3.42
CA VAL A 40 11.98 25.93 -3.41
C VAL A 40 11.11 25.94 -4.69
N PHE A 41 11.57 25.31 -5.78
CA PHE A 41 10.94 25.26 -7.09
C PHE A 41 10.45 23.87 -7.53
N ARG A 42 10.65 22.80 -6.73
CA ARG A 42 10.21 21.44 -7.10
C ARG A 42 9.62 20.67 -5.93
N LYS A 43 8.39 20.17 -6.11
CA LYS A 43 7.81 19.13 -5.26
C LYS A 43 8.67 17.86 -5.39
N GLY A 44 9.14 17.34 -4.27
CA GLY A 44 9.84 16.06 -4.20
C GLY A 44 8.86 14.93 -3.93
N ILE A 45 9.12 13.75 -4.47
CA ILE A 45 8.48 12.52 -4.00
C ILE A 45 9.04 12.25 -2.61
N VAL A 46 8.18 12.06 -1.61
CA VAL A 46 8.58 11.71 -0.23
C VAL A 46 8.54 10.19 -0.04
N PHE A 47 7.51 9.57 -0.62
CA PHE A 47 7.19 8.16 -0.50
C PHE A 47 6.66 7.67 -1.86
N SER A 48 7.17 6.52 -2.31
CA SER A 48 6.66 5.84 -3.51
C SER A 48 6.89 4.34 -3.35
N GLY A 49 5.95 3.52 -3.80
CA GLY A 49 6.07 2.08 -3.74
C GLY A 49 4.98 1.39 -4.53
N SER A 50 5.11 0.09 -4.67
CA SER A 50 4.17 -0.78 -5.38
C SER A 50 4.33 -2.21 -4.90
N THR A 51 3.28 -2.99 -5.10
CA THR A 51 3.31 -4.44 -4.90
C THR A 51 2.31 -5.08 -5.84
N LYS A 52 2.50 -6.36 -6.13
CA LYS A 52 1.50 -7.14 -6.86
C LYS A 52 0.40 -7.56 -5.87
N LEU A 53 -0.84 -7.46 -6.32
CA LEU A 53 -1.97 -7.99 -5.57
C LEU A 53 -2.03 -9.51 -5.73
N PRO A 54 -2.45 -10.24 -4.68
CA PRO A 54 -2.70 -11.66 -4.81
C PRO A 54 -3.89 -11.91 -5.76
N ASP A 55 -3.80 -12.99 -6.53
CA ASP A 55 -4.72 -13.34 -7.62
C ASP A 55 -5.07 -14.84 -7.67
N ASN A 56 -4.68 -15.61 -6.64
CA ASN A 56 -4.83 -17.06 -6.62
C ASN A 56 -6.18 -17.57 -6.07
N ASP A 57 -7.09 -16.67 -5.70
CA ASP A 57 -8.43 -16.96 -5.18
C ASP A 57 -9.43 -15.89 -5.65
N GLU A 58 -10.73 -16.19 -5.63
CA GLU A 58 -11.81 -15.28 -6.07
C GLU A 58 -11.82 -13.96 -5.27
N ASP A 59 -11.56 -14.04 -3.96
CA ASP A 59 -11.54 -12.87 -3.07
C ASP A 59 -10.12 -12.32 -2.83
N ALA A 60 -9.10 -12.89 -3.48
CA ALA A 60 -7.69 -12.54 -3.27
C ALA A 60 -7.43 -11.06 -3.53
N ILE A 61 -7.87 -10.56 -4.70
CA ILE A 61 -7.65 -9.18 -5.11
C ILE A 61 -8.30 -8.22 -4.12
N VAL A 62 -9.56 -8.45 -3.75
CA VAL A 62 -10.30 -7.59 -2.82
C VAL A 62 -9.61 -7.55 -1.46
N THR A 63 -9.19 -8.71 -0.95
CA THR A 63 -8.45 -8.83 0.31
C THR A 63 -7.12 -8.05 0.25
N GLY A 64 -6.38 -8.20 -0.85
CA GLY A 64 -5.12 -7.50 -1.09
C GLY A 64 -5.30 -5.99 -1.13
N VAL A 65 -6.27 -5.51 -1.90
CA VAL A 65 -6.55 -4.07 -2.03
C VAL A 65 -6.93 -3.48 -0.67
N GLN A 66 -7.81 -4.14 0.08
CA GLN A 66 -8.22 -3.68 1.41
C GLN A 66 -7.03 -3.59 2.37
N HIS A 67 -6.21 -4.63 2.45
CA HIS A 67 -5.01 -4.68 3.29
C HIS A 67 -4.05 -3.52 2.98
N TRP A 68 -3.70 -3.34 1.70
CA TRP A 68 -2.76 -2.28 1.31
C TRP A 68 -3.37 -0.88 1.42
N CYS A 69 -4.68 -0.71 1.18
CA CYS A 69 -5.36 0.57 1.40
C CYS A 69 -5.33 0.96 2.89
N GLN A 70 -5.50 0.00 3.81
CA GLN A 70 -5.36 0.25 5.24
C GLN A 70 -3.94 0.72 5.59
N CYS A 71 -2.92 0.01 5.10
CA CYS A 71 -1.52 0.40 5.29
C CYS A 71 -1.25 1.83 4.77
N LEU A 72 -1.63 2.12 3.53
CA LEU A 72 -1.44 3.42 2.89
C LEU A 72 -2.21 4.54 3.61
N SER A 73 -3.37 4.25 4.19
CA SER A 73 -4.15 5.22 4.96
C SER A 73 -3.41 5.65 6.22
N GLU A 74 -2.82 4.69 6.94
CA GLU A 74 -1.99 4.99 8.11
C GLU A 74 -0.73 5.78 7.73
N ILE A 75 -0.10 5.45 6.60
CA ILE A 75 1.07 6.19 6.11
C ILE A 75 0.68 7.63 5.74
N ARG A 76 -0.46 7.82 5.07
CA ARG A 76 -1.00 9.15 4.76
C ARG A 76 -1.28 9.96 6.02
N GLY A 77 -1.84 9.35 7.06
CA GLY A 77 -2.01 9.98 8.36
C GLY A 77 -0.70 10.50 8.95
N ALA A 78 0.40 9.75 8.79
CA ALA A 78 1.74 10.18 9.22
C ALA A 78 2.37 11.26 8.31
N LEU A 79 1.91 11.41 7.06
CA LEU A 79 2.38 12.38 6.06
C LEU A 79 1.25 13.32 5.61
N ALA A 80 0.59 13.97 6.57
CA ALA A 80 -0.64 14.74 6.36
C ALA A 80 -0.54 15.90 5.34
N HIS A 81 0.66 16.39 5.06
CA HIS A 81 0.90 17.54 4.17
C HIS A 81 1.41 17.16 2.77
N CYS A 82 1.38 15.87 2.42
CA CYS A 82 1.77 15.39 1.10
C CYS A 82 0.57 15.24 0.17
N GLU A 83 0.79 15.43 -1.13
CA GLU A 83 -0.12 14.96 -2.16
C GLU A 83 0.07 13.46 -2.35
N TRP A 84 -1.01 12.74 -2.62
CA TRP A 84 -1.02 11.28 -2.74
C TRP A 84 -1.70 10.87 -4.03
N TYR A 85 -1.13 9.85 -4.66
CA TYR A 85 -1.71 9.12 -5.77
C TYR A 85 -1.62 7.64 -5.45
N VAL A 86 -2.78 6.98 -5.40
CA VAL A 86 -2.91 5.54 -5.14
C VAL A 86 -3.81 4.98 -6.24
N ALA A 87 -3.36 3.92 -6.89
CA ALA A 87 -4.10 3.29 -7.98
C ALA A 87 -3.82 1.78 -8.00
N VAL A 88 -4.78 1.04 -8.55
CA VAL A 88 -4.67 -0.38 -8.92
C VAL A 88 -5.01 -0.47 -10.40
N ASP A 89 -4.10 -0.96 -11.23
CA ASP A 89 -4.29 -1.09 -12.69
C ASP A 89 -4.93 0.16 -13.34
N ASP A 90 -4.30 1.32 -13.10
CA ASP A 90 -4.75 2.66 -13.55
C ASP A 90 -6.10 3.17 -12.95
N CYS A 91 -6.79 2.36 -12.15
CA CYS A 91 -7.95 2.78 -11.39
C CYS A 91 -7.51 3.50 -10.11
N VAL A 92 -7.72 4.81 -10.07
CA VAL A 92 -7.38 5.64 -8.90
C VAL A 92 -8.30 5.29 -7.72
N ILE A 93 -7.70 5.05 -6.56
CA ILE A 93 -8.43 4.81 -5.32
C ILE A 93 -8.61 6.16 -4.60
N PRO A 94 -9.85 6.66 -4.44
CA PRO A 94 -10.09 7.95 -3.79
C PRO A 94 -9.81 7.90 -2.29
N TRP A 95 -9.45 9.05 -1.75
CA TRP A 95 -9.37 9.26 -0.31
C TRP A 95 -10.74 9.64 0.24
N SER A 96 -11.27 8.86 1.18
CA SER A 96 -12.47 9.18 1.95
C SER A 96 -12.10 10.06 3.14
N HIS A 97 -12.56 11.31 3.12
CA HIS A 97 -12.37 12.25 4.22
C HIS A 97 -13.20 11.88 5.47
N GLU A 98 -14.32 11.19 5.29
CA GLU A 98 -15.17 10.72 6.40
C GLU A 98 -14.47 9.59 7.18
N LEU A 99 -13.95 8.61 6.46
CA LEU A 99 -13.31 7.43 7.06
C LEU A 99 -11.84 7.66 7.41
N ASN A 100 -11.24 8.75 6.90
CA ASN A 100 -9.79 8.97 6.90
C ASN A 100 -9.04 7.74 6.35
N ALA A 101 -9.53 7.22 5.21
CA ALA A 101 -8.98 6.03 4.58
C ALA A 101 -9.08 6.10 3.04
N PHE A 102 -8.20 5.38 2.36
CA PHE A 102 -8.35 5.06 0.95
C PHE A 102 -9.50 4.07 0.78
N GLU A 103 -10.48 4.42 -0.04
CA GLU A 103 -11.70 3.64 -0.24
C GLU A 103 -11.69 3.06 -1.65
N PRO A 104 -11.29 1.78 -1.82
CA PRO A 104 -11.43 1.11 -3.10
C PRO A 104 -12.93 0.96 -3.40
N THR A 105 -13.41 1.70 -4.40
CA THR A 105 -14.78 1.52 -4.89
C THR A 105 -14.94 0.09 -5.41
N ARG A 106 -16.02 -0.57 -4.98
CA ARG A 106 -16.43 -1.90 -5.44
C ARG A 106 -16.58 -1.98 -6.96
#